data_AF-A0A9X3J8G9-F1
#
_entry.id   AF-A0A9X3J8G9-F1
#
_cell.length_a   1.000
_cell.length_b   1.000
_cell.length_c   1.000
_cell.angle_alpha   90.00
_cell.angle_beta   90.00
_cell.angle_gamma   90.00
#
_symmetry.space_group_name_H-M   'P 1'
#
loop_
_entity.id
_entity.type
_entity.pdbx_description
1 polymer ?
#
loop_
_entity_poly.entity_id
_entity_poly.type
_entity_poly.pdbx_seq_one_letter_code
_entity_poly.pdbx_strand_id
1 'polypeptide(L)'
;MRQHILNLIVLLFSLTVHSQTTNLQHFYVGTFTSEGAEGFYLCSFNTETGDVELTKTFKGSDNPNFLCLSPDKEYLYVATRVPAEVERSGGYICAYKVGENGNLKFLNKQVSNGNDPCHVDVSPDGKFVAIATYGGGTTSLYPVNEDGSLAGATTVIENSGSGPDKARQSVPHAHSIRFSPFENEVFSADLGTDQLNIYRLENGELICSHQNDIKMAPGAGPRHFEFHPNAQVIYVINELNSTITAVRKEKGQWDAFQNISTLPKDFKGESYCADIHISADAKYIYGSNRGHNSIAVFEVNPKDQTLEILGTVPVEGNWPRNFRITPDGKWMLVANQKSGDITVFKINKTNGIPEFSGKRIELSSPVCIDFL
;
A
#
# COMPACT_ATOMS: atom_id res chain seq x y z
N MET A 1 -11.40 -85.73 12.58
CA MET A 1 -11.29 -84.94 13.83
C MET A 1 -11.03 -83.50 13.42
N ARG A 2 -11.94 -82.59 13.77
CA ARG A 2 -11.93 -81.16 13.42
C ARG A 2 -10.77 -80.45 14.14
N GLN A 3 -10.10 -79.52 13.45
CA GLN A 3 -9.46 -78.39 14.12
C GLN A 3 -9.55 -77.16 13.22
N HIS A 4 -10.40 -76.24 13.66
CA HIS A 4 -10.54 -74.88 13.17
C HIS A 4 -9.45 -74.02 13.82
N ILE A 5 -8.72 -73.21 13.05
CA ILE A 5 -8.13 -71.97 13.58
C ILE A 5 -8.47 -70.83 12.62
N LEU A 6 -9.00 -69.79 13.25
CA LEU A 6 -9.71 -68.63 12.77
C LEU A 6 -8.69 -67.56 12.35
N ASN A 7 -8.71 -67.09 11.10
CA ASN A 7 -7.95 -65.90 10.70
C ASN A 7 -8.79 -64.65 11.01
N LEU A 8 -8.39 -63.94 12.06
CA LEU A 8 -8.93 -62.65 12.47
C LEU A 8 -8.35 -61.56 11.57
N ILE A 9 -9.12 -61.06 10.60
CA ILE A 9 -8.77 -59.85 9.84
C ILE A 9 -9.29 -58.65 10.64
N VAL A 10 -8.37 -57.94 11.29
CA VAL A 10 -8.64 -56.63 11.90
C VAL A 10 -8.57 -55.59 10.79
N LEU A 11 -9.72 -55.06 10.36
CA LEU A 11 -9.77 -53.86 9.53
C LEU A 11 -9.47 -52.64 10.41
N LEU A 12 -8.27 -52.10 10.32
CA LEU A 12 -7.93 -50.77 10.81
C LEU A 12 -8.51 -49.72 9.84
N PHE A 13 -9.63 -49.09 10.23
CA PHE A 13 -10.07 -47.85 9.59
C PHE A 13 -9.12 -46.73 10.02
N SER A 14 -8.14 -46.40 9.19
CA SER A 14 -7.38 -45.16 9.33
C SER A 14 -8.29 -43.98 8.97
N LEU A 15 -8.82 -43.30 9.99
CA LEU A 15 -9.37 -41.95 9.86
C LEU A 15 -8.23 -41.02 9.43
N THR A 16 -8.11 -40.79 8.13
CA THR A 16 -7.30 -39.70 7.59
C THR A 16 -8.01 -38.40 7.92
N VAL A 17 -7.65 -37.80 9.06
CA VAL A 17 -7.90 -36.37 9.30
C VAL A 17 -7.16 -35.64 8.19
N HIS A 18 -7.88 -35.27 7.15
CA HIS A 18 -7.39 -34.29 6.20
C HIS A 18 -7.24 -33.01 7.00
N SER A 19 -6.00 -32.64 7.31
CA SER A 19 -5.70 -31.26 7.69
C SER A 19 -6.26 -30.40 6.58
N GLN A 20 -7.38 -29.70 6.83
CA GLN A 20 -7.82 -28.64 5.94
C GLN A 20 -6.66 -27.65 5.95
N THR A 21 -5.89 -27.63 4.86
CA THR A 21 -5.02 -26.50 4.57
C THR A 21 -5.88 -25.27 4.70
N THR A 22 -5.68 -24.50 5.75
CA THR A 22 -6.53 -23.35 6.05
C THR A 22 -6.34 -22.37 4.91
N ASN A 23 -7.39 -22.13 4.11
CA ASN A 23 -7.42 -21.12 3.05
C ASN A 23 -7.44 -19.68 3.60
N LEU A 24 -6.90 -19.50 4.80
CA LEU A 24 -6.84 -18.26 5.55
C LEU A 24 -5.52 -17.57 5.24
N GLN A 25 -5.63 -16.34 4.74
CA GLN A 25 -4.52 -15.39 4.66
C GLN A 25 -4.65 -14.39 5.80
N HIS A 26 -3.53 -13.96 6.35
CA HIS A 26 -3.51 -12.92 7.36
C HIS A 26 -3.07 -11.60 6.74
N PHE A 27 -3.56 -10.49 7.31
CA PHE A 27 -3.14 -9.16 6.89
C PHE A 27 -3.24 -8.18 8.04
N TYR A 28 -2.36 -7.18 8.03
CA TYR A 28 -2.40 -6.09 8.98
C TYR A 28 -3.21 -4.92 8.44
N VAL A 29 -3.85 -4.17 9.35
CA VAL A 29 -4.65 -3.00 9.01
C VAL A 29 -4.21 -1.80 9.84
N GLY A 30 -3.66 -0.78 9.16
CA GLY A 30 -3.29 0.50 9.74
C GLY A 30 -4.50 1.42 9.87
N THR A 31 -4.46 2.35 10.82
CA THR A 31 -5.63 3.14 11.25
C THR A 31 -5.28 4.58 11.66
N PHE A 32 -6.32 5.38 11.93
CA PHE A 32 -6.21 6.61 12.71
C PHE A 32 -6.85 6.43 14.10
N THR A 33 -6.03 6.41 15.16
CA THR A 33 -6.52 6.34 16.55
C THR A 33 -7.19 7.63 17.00
N SER A 34 -6.79 8.76 16.42
CA SER A 34 -7.46 10.05 16.56
C SER A 34 -8.91 10.04 16.05
N GLU A 35 -9.27 9.07 15.22
CA GLU A 35 -10.62 8.89 14.65
C GLU A 35 -11.32 7.64 15.24
N GLY A 36 -10.95 7.22 16.46
CA GLY A 36 -11.66 6.20 17.23
C GLY A 36 -11.06 4.79 17.20
N ALA A 37 -10.02 4.53 16.39
CA ALA A 37 -9.31 3.25 16.43
C ALA A 37 -8.48 3.10 17.72
N GLU A 38 -8.23 1.86 18.15
CA GLU A 38 -7.47 1.57 19.37
C GLU A 38 -5.97 1.34 19.13
N GLY A 39 -5.56 1.34 17.86
CA GLY A 39 -4.24 0.98 17.36
C GLY A 39 -4.39 0.36 15.97
N PHE A 40 -3.56 -0.60 15.60
CA PHE A 40 -3.68 -1.31 14.32
C PHE A 40 -4.11 -2.76 14.54
N TYR A 41 -4.60 -3.42 13.49
CA TYR A 41 -5.26 -4.72 13.60
C TYR A 41 -4.53 -5.81 12.82
N LEU A 42 -4.70 -7.06 13.25
CA LEU A 42 -4.48 -8.26 12.45
C LEU A 42 -5.84 -8.86 12.13
N CYS A 43 -6.08 -9.12 10.85
CA CYS A 43 -7.27 -9.79 10.37
C CYS A 43 -6.90 -11.11 9.68
N SER A 44 -7.89 -11.98 9.55
CA SER A 44 -7.85 -13.17 8.70
C SER A 44 -8.81 -12.99 7.52
N PHE A 45 -8.46 -13.57 6.38
CA PHE A 45 -9.23 -13.55 5.15
C PHE A 45 -9.34 -14.96 4.58
N ASN A 46 -10.55 -15.46 4.42
CA ASN A 46 -10.80 -16.73 3.75
C ASN A 46 -10.83 -16.53 2.23
N THR A 47 -9.80 -17.01 1.55
CA THR A 47 -9.60 -16.86 0.10
C THR A 47 -10.59 -17.64 -0.77
N GLU A 48 -11.38 -18.55 -0.19
CA GLU A 48 -12.45 -19.26 -0.89
C GLU A 48 -13.80 -18.55 -0.77
N THR A 49 -14.15 -18.10 0.44
CA THR A 49 -15.48 -17.56 0.74
C THR A 49 -15.55 -16.03 0.70
N GLY A 50 -14.41 -15.35 0.84
CA GLY A 50 -14.33 -13.90 1.01
C GLY A 50 -14.65 -13.42 2.42
N ASP A 51 -14.80 -14.33 3.40
CA ASP A 51 -15.03 -13.95 4.81
C ASP A 51 -13.79 -13.29 5.40
N VAL A 52 -14.01 -12.25 6.19
CA VAL A 52 -12.96 -11.47 6.84
C VAL A 52 -13.28 -11.32 8.32
N GLU A 53 -12.29 -11.56 9.18
CA GLU A 53 -12.46 -11.55 10.64
C GLU A 53 -11.32 -10.80 11.33
N LEU A 54 -11.65 -10.04 12.37
CA LEU A 54 -10.66 -9.42 13.24
C LEU A 54 -10.06 -10.50 14.14
N THR A 55 -8.76 -10.72 14.03
CA THR A 55 -8.03 -11.71 14.83
C THR A 55 -7.41 -11.08 16.08
N LYS A 56 -6.82 -9.89 15.95
CA LYS A 56 -6.10 -9.24 17.05
C LYS A 56 -6.04 -7.72 16.91
N THR A 57 -6.02 -7.02 18.03
CA THR A 57 -5.78 -5.57 18.13
C THR A 57 -4.44 -5.30 18.80
N PHE A 58 -3.58 -4.51 18.16
CA PHE A 58 -2.31 -4.01 18.71
C PHE A 58 -2.48 -2.57 19.19
N LYS A 59 -2.67 -2.41 20.51
CA LYS A 59 -2.89 -1.10 21.16
C LYS A 59 -1.57 -0.40 21.48
N GLY A 60 -1.66 0.89 21.81
CA GLY A 60 -0.52 1.69 22.29
C GLY A 60 0.36 2.28 21.18
N SER A 61 -0.20 2.41 19.97
CA SER A 61 0.42 3.10 18.85
C SER A 61 -0.48 4.24 18.40
N ASP A 62 0.07 5.45 18.28
CA ASP A 62 -0.68 6.63 17.88
C ASP A 62 -0.73 6.75 16.35
N ASN A 63 -1.95 6.71 15.80
CA ASN A 63 -2.22 6.78 14.36
C ASN A 63 -1.24 5.93 13.52
N PRO A 64 -1.22 4.59 13.69
CA PRO A 64 -0.41 3.67 12.88
C PRO A 64 -0.96 3.60 11.45
N ASN A 65 -0.74 4.65 10.66
CA ASN A 65 -1.53 4.96 9.47
C ASN A 65 -0.98 4.34 8.18
N PHE A 66 0.24 3.80 8.19
CA PHE A 66 0.81 3.08 7.04
C PHE A 66 1.73 1.96 7.53
N LEU A 67 1.64 0.81 6.86
CA LEU A 67 2.28 -0.43 7.22
C LEU A 67 3.02 -0.97 6.00
N CYS A 68 4.19 -1.56 6.21
CA CYS A 68 4.90 -2.29 5.16
C CYS A 68 5.67 -3.47 5.77
N LEU A 69 5.37 -4.67 5.30
CA LEU A 69 6.10 -5.89 5.62
C LEU A 69 7.43 -5.94 4.83
N SER A 70 8.46 -6.51 5.45
CA SER A 70 9.69 -6.86 4.75
C SER A 70 9.42 -7.90 3.64
N PRO A 71 10.28 -7.99 2.61
CA PRO A 71 10.11 -8.95 1.51
C PRO A 71 10.00 -10.41 1.97
N ASP A 72 10.71 -10.77 3.04
CA ASP A 72 10.69 -12.10 3.67
C ASP A 72 9.55 -12.30 4.68
N LYS A 73 8.74 -11.25 4.92
CA LYS A 73 7.60 -11.23 5.86
C LYS A 73 7.98 -11.48 7.32
N GLU A 74 9.27 -11.38 7.67
CA GLU A 74 9.75 -11.55 9.05
C GLU A 74 9.60 -10.27 9.89
N TYR A 75 9.45 -9.11 9.26
CA TYR A 75 9.40 -7.81 9.94
C TYR A 75 8.27 -6.94 9.40
N LEU A 76 7.68 -6.13 10.29
CA LEU A 76 6.67 -5.14 9.96
C LEU A 76 7.17 -3.75 10.37
N TYR A 77 7.11 -2.81 9.44
CA TYR A 77 7.43 -1.40 9.68
C TYR A 77 6.16 -0.55 9.65
N VAL A 78 6.00 0.30 10.66
CA VAL A 78 4.76 1.04 10.92
C VAL A 78 5.06 2.53 11.06
N ALA A 79 4.55 3.34 10.13
CA ALA A 79 4.54 4.79 10.28
C ALA A 79 3.46 5.19 11.29
N THR A 80 3.81 6.07 12.22
CA THR A 80 2.94 6.55 13.30
C THR A 80 2.96 8.07 13.37
N ARG A 81 1.78 8.67 13.58
CA ARG A 81 1.64 10.13 13.75
C ARG A 81 1.28 10.44 15.18
N VAL A 82 2.21 11.08 15.88
CA VAL A 82 1.99 11.62 17.21
C VAL A 82 1.75 13.13 17.12
N PRO A 83 1.02 13.72 18.07
CA PRO A 83 0.90 15.18 18.17
C PRO A 83 2.28 15.84 18.30
N ALA A 84 2.45 17.03 17.70
CA ALA A 84 3.72 17.74 17.68
C ALA A 84 4.22 18.14 19.08
N GLU A 85 3.33 18.20 20.07
CA GLU A 85 3.68 18.41 21.48
C GLU A 85 4.46 17.23 22.08
N VAL A 86 4.25 16.03 21.56
CA VAL A 86 4.92 14.79 21.99
C VAL A 86 6.26 14.61 21.28
N GLU A 87 6.29 14.81 19.97
CA GLU A 87 7.50 14.70 19.17
C GLU A 87 7.58 15.84 18.16
N ARG A 88 8.41 16.85 18.47
CA ARG A 88 8.58 18.03 17.62
C ARG A 88 9.34 17.73 16.33
N SER A 89 10.14 16.65 16.33
CA SER A 89 10.93 16.25 15.18
C SER A 89 10.15 15.42 14.15
N GLY A 90 8.87 15.09 14.43
CA GLY A 90 8.00 14.38 13.51
C GLY A 90 7.12 13.32 14.17
N GLY A 91 6.70 12.34 13.38
CA GLY A 91 6.21 11.06 13.88
C GLY A 91 7.33 10.04 14.09
N TYR A 92 6.98 8.76 14.19
CA TYR A 92 7.96 7.66 14.24
C TYR A 92 7.74 6.63 13.13
N ILE A 93 8.82 5.95 12.77
CA ILE A 93 8.80 4.64 12.11
C ILE A 93 9.13 3.57 13.15
N CYS A 94 8.21 2.66 13.39
CA CYS A 94 8.33 1.59 14.37
C CYS A 94 8.62 0.26 13.68
N ALA A 95 9.52 -0.55 14.24
CA ALA A 95 9.87 -1.88 13.73
C ALA A 95 9.37 -2.98 14.67
N TYR A 96 8.80 -4.02 14.09
CA TYR A 96 8.29 -5.19 14.79
C TYR A 96 8.80 -6.46 14.12
N LYS A 97 9.16 -7.47 14.91
CA LYS A 97 9.36 -8.83 14.41
C LYS A 97 8.02 -9.54 14.34
N VAL A 98 7.73 -10.15 13.19
CA VAL A 98 6.56 -10.99 12.97
C VAL A 98 6.84 -12.37 13.55
N GLY A 99 5.92 -12.83 14.40
CA GLY A 99 5.93 -14.15 15.01
C GLY A 99 4.79 -15.03 14.46
N GLU A 100 4.63 -16.20 15.09
CA GLU A 100 3.59 -17.16 14.70
C GLU A 100 2.19 -16.52 14.70
N ASN A 101 1.40 -16.89 13.70
CA ASN A 101 0.02 -16.42 13.47
C ASN A 101 -0.09 -14.89 13.39
N GLY A 102 0.94 -14.20 12.87
CA GLY A 102 0.93 -12.75 12.70
C GLY A 102 1.07 -11.95 14.01
N ASN A 103 1.49 -12.58 15.12
CA ASN A 103 1.81 -11.83 16.33
C ASN A 103 3.03 -10.92 16.10
N LEU A 104 3.13 -9.84 16.88
CA LEU A 104 4.20 -8.87 16.73
C LEU A 104 4.97 -8.69 18.04
N LYS A 105 6.30 -8.66 17.92
CA LYS A 105 7.21 -8.25 18.98
C LYS A 105 7.83 -6.91 18.58
N PHE A 106 7.57 -5.87 19.35
CA PHE A 106 8.23 -4.57 19.15
C PHE A 106 9.75 -4.71 19.28
N LEU A 107 10.48 -4.11 18.33
CA LEU A 107 11.94 -4.10 18.31
C LEU A 107 12.46 -2.73 18.75
N ASN A 108 12.21 -1.71 17.94
CA ASN A 108 12.54 -0.33 18.27
C ASN A 108 11.69 0.65 17.44
N LYS A 109 11.96 1.95 17.61
CA LYS A 109 11.42 3.02 16.79
C LYS A 109 12.49 4.05 16.47
N GLN A 110 12.36 4.72 15.34
CA GLN A 110 13.18 5.86 14.93
C GLN A 110 12.30 7.08 14.66
N VAL A 111 12.84 8.27 14.92
CA VAL A 111 12.21 9.54 14.53
C VAL A 111 12.08 9.60 13.01
N SER A 112 10.94 10.06 12.51
CA SER A 112 10.65 10.15 11.06
C SER A 112 11.39 11.27 10.32
N ASN A 113 11.94 12.25 11.04
CA ASN A 113 12.62 13.43 10.49
C ASN A 113 11.70 14.24 9.55
N GLY A 114 10.49 14.50 10.02
CA GLY A 114 9.44 15.23 9.30
C GLY A 114 8.06 14.92 9.86
N ASN A 115 7.19 15.92 9.91
CA ASN A 115 5.85 15.75 10.49
C ASN A 115 4.94 14.90 9.58
N ASP A 116 4.01 14.18 10.20
CA ASP A 116 3.00 13.35 9.53
C ASP A 116 3.58 12.30 8.56
N PRO A 117 4.43 11.35 9.02
CA PRO A 117 4.83 10.21 8.19
C PRO A 117 3.59 9.50 7.63
N CYS A 118 3.63 9.23 6.33
CA CYS A 118 2.41 8.87 5.58
C CYS A 118 2.55 7.66 4.67
N HIS A 119 3.78 7.22 4.42
CA HIS A 119 4.09 6.07 3.58
C HIS A 119 5.41 5.44 4.02
N VAL A 120 5.51 4.12 3.84
CA VAL A 120 6.69 3.30 4.13
C VAL A 120 6.90 2.34 2.97
N ASP A 121 8.15 2.14 2.58
CA ASP A 121 8.54 1.06 1.65
C ASP A 121 9.85 0.42 2.14
N VAL A 122 10.04 -0.85 1.81
CA VAL A 122 11.23 -1.63 2.18
C VAL A 122 11.99 -1.99 0.91
N SER A 123 13.31 -1.86 0.92
CA SER A 123 14.13 -2.22 -0.24
C SER A 123 13.94 -3.71 -0.61
N PRO A 124 14.05 -4.08 -1.90
CA PRO A 124 13.85 -5.47 -2.32
C PRO A 124 14.75 -6.50 -1.61
N ASP A 125 15.91 -6.07 -1.12
CA ASP A 125 16.85 -6.90 -0.35
C ASP A 125 16.63 -6.85 1.17
N GLY A 126 15.62 -6.11 1.64
CA GLY A 126 15.25 -5.98 3.05
C GLY A 126 16.17 -5.10 3.90
N LYS A 127 17.21 -4.48 3.32
CA LYS A 127 18.26 -3.78 4.08
C LYS A 127 17.96 -2.33 4.40
N PHE A 128 16.97 -1.73 3.77
CA PHE A 128 16.61 -0.34 3.98
C PHE A 128 15.11 -0.16 4.08
N VAL A 129 14.70 0.77 4.93
CA VAL A 129 13.33 1.29 5.01
C VAL A 129 13.36 2.75 4.61
N ALA A 130 12.49 3.14 3.68
CA ALA A 130 12.31 4.52 3.28
C ALA A 130 10.90 5.00 3.66
N ILE A 131 10.78 6.25 4.09
CA ILE A 131 9.49 6.86 4.43
C ILE A 131 9.33 8.22 3.77
N ALA A 132 8.07 8.61 3.56
CA ALA A 132 7.67 9.96 3.16
C ALA A 132 6.87 10.63 4.27
N THR A 133 7.13 11.92 4.52
CA THR A 133 6.42 12.72 5.53
C THR A 133 5.61 13.84 4.86
N TYR A 134 4.30 13.82 5.09
CA TYR A 134 3.39 14.74 4.42
C TYR A 134 3.52 16.16 4.96
N GLY A 135 3.52 16.32 6.29
CA GLY A 135 3.58 17.62 6.96
C GLY A 135 4.97 18.24 6.94
N GLY A 136 6.03 17.42 6.87
CA GLY A 136 7.41 17.87 6.74
C GLY A 136 7.87 18.12 5.30
N GLY A 137 7.24 17.48 4.32
CA GLY A 137 7.75 17.51 2.94
C GLY A 137 9.10 16.82 2.81
N THR A 138 9.35 15.77 3.60
CA THR A 138 10.66 15.09 3.65
C THR A 138 10.59 13.63 3.23
N THR A 139 11.74 13.13 2.79
CA THR A 139 12.02 11.72 2.53
C THR A 139 13.18 11.27 3.41
N SER A 140 13.04 10.15 4.11
CA SER A 140 14.07 9.62 5.02
C SER A 140 14.40 8.17 4.72
N LEU A 141 15.68 7.78 4.83
CA LEU A 141 16.19 6.42 4.63
C LEU A 141 16.81 5.88 5.92
N TYR A 142 16.43 4.67 6.32
CA TYR A 142 16.87 3.99 7.54
C TYR A 142 17.47 2.63 7.19
N PRO A 143 18.72 2.33 7.59
CA PRO A 143 19.26 0.98 7.50
C PRO A 143 18.53 0.03 8.45
N VAL A 144 18.37 -1.22 8.01
CA VAL A 144 17.83 -2.33 8.78
C VAL A 144 18.99 -3.14 9.36
N ASN A 145 18.98 -3.33 10.68
CA ASN A 145 19.95 -4.19 11.39
C ASN A 145 19.63 -5.67 11.13
N GLU A 146 20.57 -6.57 11.44
CA GLU A 146 20.40 -8.02 11.24
C GLU A 146 19.20 -8.62 11.99
N ASP A 147 18.75 -8.00 13.08
CA ASP A 147 17.58 -8.41 13.85
C ASP A 147 16.26 -7.79 13.39
N GLY A 148 16.29 -7.02 12.29
CA GLY A 148 15.16 -6.27 11.71
C GLY A 148 14.83 -4.95 12.40
N SER A 149 15.57 -4.56 13.44
CA SER A 149 15.43 -3.23 14.04
C SER A 149 16.02 -2.14 13.13
N LEU A 150 15.60 -0.89 13.30
CA LEU A 150 16.08 0.22 12.47
C LEU A 150 17.26 0.96 13.11
N ALA A 151 18.32 1.21 12.35
CA ALA A 151 19.36 2.17 12.70
C ALA A 151 18.86 3.61 12.50
N GLY A 152 19.64 4.60 12.97
CA GLY A 152 19.36 6.01 12.70
C GLY A 152 19.38 6.30 11.19
N ALA A 153 18.65 7.34 10.76
CA ALA A 153 18.56 7.68 9.34
C ALA A 153 19.94 8.00 8.76
N THR A 154 20.28 7.41 7.61
CA THR A 154 21.49 7.74 6.83
C THR A 154 21.25 8.90 5.88
N THR A 155 19.99 9.13 5.50
CA THR A 155 19.62 10.25 4.64
C THR A 155 18.29 10.85 5.08
N VAL A 156 18.23 12.17 5.09
CA VAL A 156 17.00 12.96 5.23
C VAL A 156 17.05 14.02 4.13
N ILE A 157 16.07 13.99 3.23
CA ILE A 157 15.93 14.93 2.12
C ILE A 157 14.74 15.83 2.42
N GLU A 158 15.01 17.13 2.54
CA GLU A 158 13.98 18.16 2.57
C GLU A 158 13.65 18.57 1.14
N ASN A 159 12.41 18.33 0.72
CA ASN A 159 11.98 18.75 -0.61
C ASN A 159 11.83 20.27 -0.66
N SER A 160 11.81 20.84 -1.87
CA SER A 160 11.59 22.26 -2.09
C SER A 160 10.72 22.49 -3.32
N GLY A 161 9.99 23.61 -3.34
CA GLY A 161 9.09 23.97 -4.42
C GLY A 161 7.65 24.21 -3.94
N SER A 162 6.75 24.39 -4.90
CA SER A 162 5.32 24.62 -4.67
C SER A 162 4.53 24.37 -5.96
N GLY A 163 3.25 24.10 -5.84
CA GLY A 163 2.28 24.01 -6.94
C GLY A 163 1.32 25.20 -7.02
N PRO A 164 0.37 25.17 -7.97
CA PRO A 164 -0.59 26.25 -8.18
C PRO A 164 -1.69 26.31 -7.10
N ASP A 165 -2.08 25.19 -6.47
CA ASP A 165 -3.10 25.19 -5.41
C ASP A 165 -2.51 25.80 -4.13
N LYS A 166 -2.92 27.02 -3.78
CA LYS A 166 -2.39 27.74 -2.61
C LYS A 166 -2.80 27.15 -1.27
N ALA A 167 -3.86 26.33 -1.22
CA ALA A 167 -4.30 25.67 0.01
C ALA A 167 -3.60 24.32 0.22
N ARG A 168 -3.24 23.63 -0.87
CA ARG A 168 -2.71 22.26 -0.81
C ARG A 168 -1.27 22.10 -1.27
N GLN A 169 -0.70 23.11 -1.92
CA GLN A 169 0.60 23.04 -2.62
C GLN A 169 1.45 24.30 -2.40
N SER A 170 1.24 25.05 -1.31
CA SER A 170 2.09 26.19 -0.98
C SER A 170 3.51 25.79 -0.58
N VAL A 171 3.69 24.54 -0.16
CA VAL A 171 4.95 23.92 0.27
C VAL A 171 4.97 22.45 -0.17
N PRO A 172 6.12 21.77 -0.11
CA PRO A 172 6.23 20.34 -0.40
C PRO A 172 5.44 19.46 0.55
N HIS A 173 4.91 18.36 0.00
CA HIS A 173 4.16 17.32 0.71
C HIS A 173 4.49 15.95 0.12
N ALA A 174 5.66 15.40 0.49
CA ALA A 174 6.04 14.05 0.12
C ALA A 174 4.99 13.05 0.63
N HIS A 175 4.31 12.36 -0.28
CA HIS A 175 3.17 11.52 0.04
C HIS A 175 3.46 10.03 -0.12
N SER A 176 4.35 9.64 -1.02
CA SER A 176 4.84 8.26 -1.08
C SER A 176 6.32 8.19 -1.44
N ILE A 177 6.92 7.05 -1.14
CA ILE A 177 8.25 6.67 -1.60
C ILE A 177 8.24 5.19 -1.92
N ARG A 178 8.89 4.79 -3.01
CA ARG A 178 9.11 3.38 -3.32
C ARG A 178 10.46 3.12 -3.96
N PHE A 179 11.04 1.96 -3.65
CA PHE A 179 12.20 1.42 -4.33
C PHE A 179 11.80 0.87 -5.69
N SER A 180 12.59 1.17 -6.73
CA SER A 180 12.42 0.52 -8.03
C SER A 180 12.75 -0.96 -7.92
N PRO A 181 11.94 -1.86 -8.51
CA PRO A 181 12.27 -3.27 -8.58
C PRO A 181 13.31 -3.60 -9.67
N PHE A 182 13.70 -2.62 -10.50
CA PHE A 182 14.52 -2.84 -11.70
C PHE A 182 15.95 -2.33 -11.59
N GLU A 183 16.11 -1.15 -11.00
CA GLU A 183 17.37 -0.41 -10.95
C GLU A 183 17.55 0.13 -9.52
N ASN A 184 18.72 0.66 -9.19
CA ASN A 184 18.97 1.27 -7.88
C ASN A 184 18.30 2.65 -7.72
N GLU A 185 17.20 2.89 -8.41
CA GLU A 185 16.41 4.12 -8.35
C GLU A 185 15.37 4.04 -7.23
N VAL A 186 15.10 5.18 -6.60
CA VAL A 186 14.06 5.34 -5.57
C VAL A 186 13.23 6.55 -5.95
N PHE A 187 11.91 6.42 -5.93
CA PHE A 187 11.00 7.47 -6.39
C PHE A 187 10.17 7.99 -5.22
N SER A 188 9.93 9.29 -5.16
CA SER A 188 9.03 9.89 -4.17
C SER A 188 8.02 10.83 -4.81
N ALA A 189 6.74 10.55 -4.60
CA ALA A 189 5.66 11.41 -5.07
C ALA A 189 5.47 12.58 -4.11
N ASP A 190 5.54 13.80 -4.62
CA ASP A 190 5.36 15.02 -3.84
C ASP A 190 4.13 15.79 -4.33
N LEU A 191 3.08 15.71 -3.52
CA LEU A 191 1.80 16.36 -3.80
C LEU A 191 1.97 17.87 -3.90
N GLY A 192 2.82 18.45 -3.06
CA GLY A 192 2.99 19.88 -2.92
C GLY A 192 3.73 20.55 -4.06
N THR A 193 4.46 19.78 -4.87
CA THR A 193 5.33 20.31 -5.94
C THR A 193 5.00 19.80 -7.35
N ASP A 194 3.92 19.00 -7.48
CA ASP A 194 3.51 18.39 -8.76
C ASP A 194 4.62 17.57 -9.43
N GLN A 195 5.41 16.82 -8.65
CA GLN A 195 6.51 16.03 -9.21
C GLN A 195 6.70 14.67 -8.55
N LEU A 196 7.24 13.74 -9.33
CA LEU A 196 7.83 12.50 -8.85
C LEU A 196 9.35 12.70 -8.80
N ASN A 197 9.90 12.83 -7.59
CA ASN A 197 11.34 12.93 -7.35
C ASN A 197 12.03 11.60 -7.63
N ILE A 198 13.25 11.64 -8.15
CA ILE A 198 14.07 10.47 -8.47
C ILE A 198 15.40 10.56 -7.74
N TYR A 199 15.68 9.53 -6.96
CA TYR A 199 16.93 9.33 -6.23
C TYR A 199 17.61 8.04 -6.70
N ARG A 200 18.87 7.88 -6.33
CA ARG A 200 19.60 6.60 -6.43
C ARG A 200 20.06 6.17 -5.05
N LEU A 201 19.96 4.88 -4.76
CA LEU A 201 20.55 4.28 -3.57
C LEU A 201 21.99 3.90 -3.88
N GLU A 202 22.94 4.58 -3.25
CA GLU A 202 24.37 4.33 -3.39
C GLU A 202 25.04 4.33 -2.01
N ASN A 203 25.80 3.27 -1.70
CA ASN A 203 26.53 3.13 -0.43
C ASN A 203 25.67 3.33 0.85
N GLY A 204 24.38 3.00 0.78
CA GLY A 204 23.45 3.13 1.90
C GLY A 204 22.87 4.54 2.10
N GLU A 205 23.02 5.41 1.11
CA GLU A 205 22.47 6.77 1.10
C GLU A 205 21.62 7.01 -0.14
N LEU A 206 20.62 7.88 -0.03
CA LEU A 206 19.91 8.41 -1.19
C LEU A 206 20.66 9.62 -1.75
N ILE A 207 21.01 9.55 -3.03
CA ILE A 207 21.62 10.67 -3.75
C ILE A 207 20.73 11.12 -4.91
N CYS A 208 20.92 12.33 -5.41
CA CYS A 208 20.21 12.81 -6.59
C CYS A 208 20.51 11.92 -7.81
N SER A 209 19.48 11.61 -8.59
CA SER A 209 19.64 10.96 -9.88
C SER A 209 20.07 11.96 -10.95
N HIS A 210 20.46 11.50 -12.15
CA HIS A 210 20.80 12.38 -13.27
C HIS A 210 19.60 13.23 -13.72
N GLN A 211 18.43 12.60 -13.76
CA GLN A 211 17.14 13.28 -13.84
C GLN A 211 16.60 13.38 -12.42
N ASN A 212 16.43 14.59 -11.89
CA ASN A 212 16.00 14.78 -10.50
C ASN A 212 14.51 14.50 -10.29
N ASP A 213 13.68 14.74 -11.30
CA ASP A 213 12.23 14.61 -11.18
C ASP A 213 11.52 14.40 -12.52
N ILE A 214 10.26 13.96 -12.42
CA ILE A 214 9.27 13.95 -13.51
C ILE A 214 8.15 14.90 -13.10
N LYS A 215 7.86 15.90 -13.93
CA LYS A 215 6.73 16.82 -13.71
C LYS A 215 5.40 16.19 -14.05
N MET A 216 4.43 16.39 -13.17
CA MET A 216 3.01 16.13 -13.42
C MET A 216 2.34 17.38 -13.99
N ALA A 217 1.07 17.26 -14.38
CA ALA A 217 0.27 18.43 -14.73
C ALA A 217 0.18 19.40 -13.53
N PRO A 218 0.23 20.73 -13.72
CA PRO A 218 0.06 21.68 -12.62
C PRO A 218 -1.27 21.47 -11.88
N GLY A 219 -1.22 21.37 -10.55
CA GLY A 219 -2.37 21.10 -9.70
C GLY A 219 -2.79 19.62 -9.68
N ALA A 220 -1.93 18.71 -10.13
CA ALA A 220 -2.23 17.28 -10.09
C ALA A 220 -2.11 16.71 -8.67
N GLY A 221 -1.04 17.07 -7.96
CA GLY A 221 -0.73 16.55 -6.65
C GLY A 221 -0.47 15.03 -6.66
N PRO A 222 0.66 14.55 -7.21
CA PRO A 222 0.97 13.12 -7.23
C PRO A 222 0.99 12.55 -5.82
N ARG A 223 0.36 11.38 -5.64
CA ARG A 223 0.10 10.82 -4.31
C ARG A 223 0.81 9.50 -4.10
N HIS A 224 0.38 8.46 -4.80
CA HIS A 224 0.95 7.11 -4.78
C HIS A 224 1.29 6.70 -6.22
N PHE A 225 2.05 5.64 -6.39
CA PHE A 225 2.38 5.11 -7.72
C PHE A 225 2.73 3.63 -7.65
N GLU A 226 2.62 2.97 -8.79
CA GLU A 226 2.97 1.57 -9.00
C GLU A 226 3.86 1.39 -10.23
N PHE A 227 4.78 0.44 -10.15
CA PHE A 227 5.62 0.04 -11.28
C PHE A 227 4.90 -1.02 -12.11
N HIS A 228 4.94 -0.89 -13.43
CA HIS A 228 4.57 -2.00 -14.29
C HIS A 228 5.63 -3.11 -14.16
N PRO A 229 5.28 -4.37 -13.82
CA PRO A 229 6.26 -5.39 -13.42
C PRO A 229 7.20 -5.84 -14.56
N ASN A 230 6.82 -5.61 -15.81
CA ASN A 230 7.56 -6.09 -16.99
C ASN A 230 7.99 -4.96 -17.94
N ALA A 231 7.83 -3.69 -17.55
CA ALA A 231 8.17 -2.55 -18.40
C ALA A 231 8.71 -1.40 -17.56
N GLN A 232 9.55 -0.56 -18.14
CA GLN A 232 10.01 0.67 -17.49
C GLN A 232 8.92 1.74 -17.56
N VAL A 233 7.80 1.48 -16.87
CA VAL A 233 6.61 2.32 -16.78
C VAL A 233 6.19 2.46 -15.33
N ILE A 234 5.82 3.69 -14.95
CA ILE A 234 5.28 4.05 -13.65
C ILE A 234 3.89 4.64 -13.87
N TYR A 235 2.90 4.16 -13.13
CA TYR A 235 1.57 4.76 -13.09
C TYR A 235 1.42 5.53 -11.78
N VAL A 236 1.26 6.84 -11.88
CA VAL A 236 1.18 7.77 -10.75
C VAL A 236 -0.26 8.24 -10.58
N ILE A 237 -0.86 7.98 -9.42
CA ILE A 237 -2.20 8.48 -9.11
C ILE A 237 -2.10 9.87 -8.46
N ASN A 238 -2.86 10.81 -8.99
CA ASN A 238 -2.81 12.23 -8.64
C ASN A 238 -4.04 12.63 -7.81
N GLU A 239 -3.80 13.09 -6.58
CA GLU A 239 -4.83 13.37 -5.58
C GLU A 239 -5.77 14.50 -6.01
N LEU A 240 -5.22 15.64 -6.40
CA LEU A 240 -5.96 16.91 -6.42
C LEU A 240 -6.84 17.06 -7.67
N ASN A 241 -6.41 16.49 -8.80
CA ASN A 241 -7.15 16.57 -10.06
C ASN A 241 -7.83 15.25 -10.47
N SER A 242 -7.76 14.21 -9.62
CA SER A 242 -8.35 12.89 -9.87
C SER A 242 -7.93 12.26 -11.22
N THR A 243 -6.63 12.12 -11.42
CA THR A 243 -6.05 11.50 -12.63
C THR A 243 -5.03 10.42 -12.32
N ILE A 244 -4.68 9.64 -13.34
CA ILE A 244 -3.46 8.83 -13.38
C ILE A 244 -2.56 9.38 -14.49
N THR A 245 -1.31 9.69 -14.15
CA THR A 245 -0.24 9.95 -15.12
C THR A 245 0.53 8.66 -15.37
N ALA A 246 0.66 8.25 -16.63
CA ALA A 246 1.57 7.18 -17.03
C ALA A 246 2.90 7.78 -17.50
N VAL A 247 4.00 7.28 -16.93
CA VAL A 247 5.37 7.74 -17.19
C VAL A 247 6.18 6.56 -17.70
N ARG A 248 7.06 6.77 -18.68
CA ARG A 248 7.95 5.72 -19.18
C ARG A 248 9.39 6.19 -19.27
N LYS A 249 10.32 5.24 -19.14
CA LYS A 249 11.74 5.48 -19.38
C LYS A 249 12.07 5.18 -20.84
N GLU A 250 12.56 6.17 -21.57
CA GLU A 250 13.10 6.01 -22.92
C GLU A 250 14.49 6.64 -22.99
N LYS A 251 15.48 5.89 -23.47
CA LYS A 251 16.88 6.35 -23.61
C LYS A 251 17.47 6.94 -22.32
N GLY A 252 17.07 6.39 -21.17
CA GLY A 252 17.54 6.82 -19.84
C GLY A 252 16.79 8.01 -19.23
N GLN A 253 15.78 8.55 -19.92
CA GLN A 253 14.95 9.66 -19.45
C GLN A 253 13.53 9.19 -19.17
N TRP A 254 12.96 9.60 -18.04
CA TRP A 254 11.57 9.37 -17.69
C TRP A 254 10.69 10.53 -18.15
N ASP A 255 9.67 10.23 -18.94
CA ASP A 255 8.73 11.21 -19.47
C ASP A 255 7.28 10.74 -19.32
N ALA A 256 6.39 11.67 -18.96
CA ALA A 256 4.95 11.42 -18.95
C ALA A 256 4.44 11.27 -20.39
N PHE A 257 3.70 10.20 -20.68
CA PHE A 257 3.17 9.92 -22.02
C PHE A 257 1.63 9.85 -22.05
N GLN A 258 0.97 9.80 -20.90
CA GLN A 258 -0.49 9.84 -20.81
C GLN A 258 -0.92 10.46 -19.48
N ASN A 259 -2.03 11.19 -19.50
CA ASN A 259 -2.74 11.63 -18.30
C ASN A 259 -4.24 11.38 -18.51
N ILE A 260 -4.88 10.63 -17.61
CA ILE A 260 -6.26 10.16 -17.77
C ILE A 260 -7.07 10.34 -16.48
N SER A 261 -8.33 10.77 -16.62
CA SER A 261 -9.27 10.92 -15.49
C SER A 261 -9.62 9.58 -14.85
N THR A 262 -9.71 9.53 -13.52
CA THR A 262 -10.27 8.40 -12.76
C THR A 262 -11.78 8.52 -12.54
N LEU A 263 -12.40 9.61 -13.02
CA LEU A 263 -13.81 9.93 -12.82
C LEU A 263 -14.61 9.82 -14.11
N PRO A 264 -15.92 9.48 -14.02
CA PRO A 264 -16.85 9.62 -15.14
C PRO A 264 -16.87 11.06 -15.67
N LYS A 265 -17.01 11.23 -16.99
CA LYS A 265 -16.94 12.55 -17.67
C LYS A 265 -17.99 13.55 -17.16
N ASP A 266 -19.13 13.04 -16.70
CA ASP A 266 -20.28 13.79 -16.22
C ASP A 266 -20.26 14.06 -14.71
N PHE A 267 -19.31 13.49 -13.95
CA PHE A 267 -19.17 13.78 -12.53
C PHE A 267 -18.75 15.24 -12.29
N LYS A 268 -19.38 15.88 -11.29
CA LYS A 268 -19.17 17.30 -10.92
C LYS A 268 -18.91 17.52 -9.43
N GLY A 269 -18.86 16.45 -8.65
CA GLY A 269 -18.59 16.54 -7.21
C GLY A 269 -17.10 16.69 -6.90
N GLU A 270 -16.77 16.87 -5.63
CA GLU A 270 -15.39 16.80 -5.18
C GLU A 270 -14.91 15.36 -5.17
N SER A 271 -13.68 15.14 -5.65
CA SER A 271 -13.01 13.86 -5.48
C SER A 271 -11.50 14.03 -5.35
N TYR A 272 -10.92 13.15 -4.55
CA TYR A 272 -9.49 13.08 -4.31
C TYR A 272 -9.01 11.63 -4.46
N CYS A 273 -8.17 11.35 -5.45
CA CYS A 273 -7.56 10.03 -5.57
C CYS A 273 -6.79 9.65 -4.30
N ALA A 274 -6.69 8.35 -4.01
CA ALA A 274 -5.89 7.86 -2.89
C ALA A 274 -4.85 6.83 -3.34
N ASP A 275 -5.27 5.59 -3.56
CA ASP A 275 -4.36 4.47 -3.73
C ASP A 275 -4.41 3.91 -5.15
N ILE A 276 -3.36 3.22 -5.57
CA ILE A 276 -3.24 2.63 -6.89
C ILE A 276 -2.59 1.26 -6.79
N HIS A 277 -3.12 0.28 -7.51
CA HIS A 277 -2.60 -1.08 -7.60
C HIS A 277 -2.66 -1.60 -9.02
N ILE A 278 -1.67 -2.41 -9.40
CA ILE A 278 -1.70 -3.18 -10.64
C ILE A 278 -2.13 -4.63 -10.35
N SER A 279 -2.89 -5.24 -11.26
CA SER A 279 -3.21 -6.67 -11.18
C SER A 279 -1.93 -7.50 -11.30
N ALA A 280 -1.94 -8.69 -10.70
CA ALA A 280 -0.78 -9.62 -10.75
C ALA A 280 -0.38 -10.03 -12.18
N ASP A 281 -1.32 -10.02 -13.13
CA ASP A 281 -1.06 -10.29 -14.54
C ASP A 281 -0.73 -9.04 -15.37
N ALA A 282 -0.60 -7.89 -14.70
CA ALA A 282 -0.27 -6.58 -15.26
C ALA A 282 -1.27 -6.02 -16.30
N LYS A 283 -2.45 -6.64 -16.43
CA LYS A 283 -3.45 -6.21 -17.43
C LYS A 283 -4.36 -5.09 -16.95
N TYR A 284 -4.47 -4.90 -15.64
CA TYR A 284 -5.40 -3.93 -15.08
C TYR A 284 -4.73 -3.04 -14.05
N ILE A 285 -5.08 -1.76 -14.07
CA ILE A 285 -4.74 -0.78 -13.05
C ILE A 285 -6.01 -0.36 -12.33
N TYR A 286 -5.93 -0.27 -11.02
CA TYR A 286 -7.02 0.15 -10.16
C TYR A 286 -6.61 1.42 -9.42
N GLY A 287 -7.49 2.41 -9.33
CA GLY A 287 -7.26 3.64 -8.57
C GLY A 287 -8.44 4.01 -7.70
N SER A 288 -8.24 4.32 -6.41
CA SER A 288 -9.34 4.69 -5.52
C SER A 288 -9.62 6.20 -5.53
N ASN A 289 -10.90 6.56 -5.51
CA ASN A 289 -11.39 7.94 -5.46
C ASN A 289 -12.15 8.19 -4.16
N ARG A 290 -11.65 9.08 -3.30
CA ARG A 290 -12.39 9.58 -2.12
C ARG A 290 -13.33 10.69 -2.55
N GLY A 291 -14.52 10.77 -1.99
CA GLY A 291 -15.57 11.71 -2.43
C GLY A 291 -16.50 11.05 -3.45
N HIS A 292 -16.00 10.68 -4.63
CA HIS A 292 -16.74 9.80 -5.56
C HIS A 292 -16.96 8.40 -4.98
N ASN A 293 -16.09 7.97 -4.05
CA ASN A 293 -16.17 6.70 -3.31
C ASN A 293 -16.25 5.48 -4.24
N SER A 294 -15.24 5.38 -5.12
CA SER A 294 -15.15 4.31 -6.12
C SER A 294 -13.73 3.76 -6.28
N ILE A 295 -13.61 2.58 -6.90
CA ILE A 295 -12.41 2.13 -7.60
C ILE A 295 -12.60 2.39 -9.10
N ALA A 296 -11.73 3.22 -9.69
CA ALA A 296 -11.59 3.33 -11.13
C ALA A 296 -10.78 2.14 -11.66
N VAL A 297 -11.26 1.51 -12.73
CA VAL A 297 -10.64 0.33 -13.33
C VAL A 297 -10.18 0.68 -14.73
N PHE A 298 -8.92 0.38 -15.02
CA PHE A 298 -8.28 0.62 -16.32
C PHE A 298 -7.74 -0.68 -16.90
N GLU A 299 -7.89 -0.88 -18.20
CA GLU A 299 -7.14 -1.87 -18.95
C GLU A 299 -5.81 -1.27 -19.40
N VAL A 300 -4.74 -2.07 -19.28
CA VAL A 300 -3.39 -1.72 -19.75
C VAL A 300 -3.23 -2.26 -21.16
N ASN A 301 -2.99 -1.38 -22.12
CA ASN A 301 -2.67 -1.77 -23.49
C ASN A 301 -1.29 -2.48 -23.51
N PRO A 302 -1.20 -3.76 -23.89
CA PRO A 302 0.04 -4.51 -23.79
C PRO A 302 1.13 -4.05 -24.77
N LYS A 303 0.78 -3.26 -25.81
CA LYS A 303 1.72 -2.81 -26.84
C LYS A 303 2.45 -1.54 -26.44
N ASP A 304 1.71 -0.57 -25.91
CA ASP A 304 2.22 0.78 -25.64
C ASP A 304 2.09 1.21 -24.18
N GLN A 305 1.46 0.39 -23.33
CA GLN A 305 1.27 0.62 -21.89
C GLN A 305 0.36 1.82 -21.58
N THR A 306 -0.44 2.26 -22.55
CA THR A 306 -1.51 3.23 -22.30
C THR A 306 -2.66 2.60 -21.52
N LEU A 307 -3.37 3.43 -20.77
CA LEU A 307 -4.54 3.06 -19.99
C LEU A 307 -5.83 3.42 -20.73
N GLU A 308 -6.78 2.50 -20.75
CA GLU A 308 -8.17 2.76 -21.14
C GLU A 308 -9.08 2.55 -19.92
N ILE A 309 -9.93 3.53 -19.61
CA ILE A 309 -10.87 3.39 -18.49
C ILE A 309 -12.00 2.43 -18.87
N LEU A 310 -12.17 1.37 -18.08
CA LEU A 310 -13.28 0.42 -18.23
C LEU A 310 -14.51 0.88 -17.45
N GLY A 311 -14.31 1.59 -16.34
CA GLY A 311 -15.39 2.16 -15.55
C GLY A 311 -14.99 2.44 -14.10
N THR A 312 -15.98 2.72 -13.27
CA THR A 312 -15.83 2.90 -11.82
C THR A 312 -16.77 1.99 -11.06
N VAL A 313 -16.29 1.36 -9.99
CA VAL A 313 -17.05 0.49 -9.10
C VAL A 313 -17.24 1.17 -7.75
N PRO A 314 -18.47 1.36 -7.23
CA PRO A 314 -18.70 1.85 -5.89
C PRO A 314 -18.01 0.98 -4.83
N VAL A 315 -17.40 1.60 -3.83
CA VAL A 315 -16.67 0.87 -2.78
C VAL A 315 -17.56 0.35 -1.65
N GLU A 316 -18.88 0.54 -1.73
CA GLU A 316 -19.84 0.10 -0.71
C GLU A 316 -19.56 0.66 0.71
N GLY A 317 -18.87 1.80 0.75
CA GLY A 317 -18.42 2.53 1.94
C GLY A 317 -18.03 3.97 1.59
N ASN A 318 -17.36 4.66 2.52
CA ASN A 318 -16.99 6.07 2.37
C ASN A 318 -15.50 6.31 2.61
N TRP A 319 -14.89 7.08 1.70
CA TRP A 319 -13.50 7.52 1.78
C TRP A 319 -12.49 6.36 1.65
N PRO A 320 -12.47 5.65 0.50
CA PRO A 320 -11.57 4.50 0.25
C PRO A 320 -10.12 4.97 0.15
N ARG A 321 -9.44 5.02 1.30
CA ARG A 321 -8.10 5.62 1.43
C ARG A 321 -6.99 4.66 0.98
N ASN A 322 -7.25 3.37 1.08
CA ASN A 322 -6.33 2.33 0.67
C ASN A 322 -7.12 1.09 0.26
N PHE A 323 -6.54 0.29 -0.61
CA PHE A 323 -7.02 -1.06 -0.88
C PHE A 323 -5.83 -1.97 -1.18
N ARG A 324 -6.07 -3.27 -1.15
CA ARG A 324 -5.10 -4.28 -1.59
C ARG A 324 -5.78 -5.38 -2.36
N ILE A 325 -5.06 -5.88 -3.35
CA ILE A 325 -5.39 -7.11 -4.06
C ILE A 325 -4.72 -8.26 -3.29
N THR A 326 -5.42 -9.38 -3.13
CA THR A 326 -4.83 -10.57 -2.50
C THR A 326 -3.64 -11.08 -3.30
N PRO A 327 -2.65 -11.75 -2.68
CA PRO A 327 -1.49 -12.30 -3.37
C PRO A 327 -1.83 -13.23 -4.55
N ASP A 328 -2.99 -13.91 -4.51
CA ASP A 328 -3.46 -14.78 -5.59
C ASP A 328 -4.22 -14.04 -6.71
N GLY A 329 -4.38 -12.72 -6.57
CA GLY A 329 -5.02 -11.83 -7.54
C GLY A 329 -6.53 -11.96 -7.65
N LYS A 330 -7.20 -12.73 -6.78
CA LYS A 330 -8.63 -13.05 -6.92
C LYS A 330 -9.56 -12.08 -6.21
N TRP A 331 -9.08 -11.39 -5.18
CA TRP A 331 -9.90 -10.55 -4.33
C TRP A 331 -9.28 -9.18 -4.15
N MET A 332 -10.13 -8.20 -3.89
CA MET A 332 -9.76 -6.84 -3.53
C MET A 332 -10.44 -6.47 -2.22
N LEU A 333 -9.66 -5.99 -1.26
CA LEU A 333 -10.14 -5.49 0.02
C LEU A 333 -9.94 -3.97 0.04
N VAL A 334 -11.02 -3.22 0.28
CA VAL A 334 -11.01 -1.76 0.25
C VAL A 334 -11.24 -1.23 1.66
N ALA A 335 -10.28 -0.47 2.19
CA ALA A 335 -10.35 0.19 3.49
C ALA A 335 -11.02 1.55 3.38
N ASN A 336 -12.25 1.64 3.89
CA ASN A 336 -13.08 2.84 3.86
C ASN A 336 -12.96 3.61 5.17
N GLN A 337 -12.11 4.65 5.17
CA GLN A 337 -11.74 5.39 6.37
C GLN A 337 -12.97 5.95 7.11
N LYS A 338 -13.88 6.64 6.39
CA LYS A 338 -14.95 7.42 7.03
C LYS A 338 -16.18 6.57 7.39
N SER A 339 -16.43 5.47 6.67
CA SER A 339 -17.50 4.55 7.05
C SER A 339 -17.08 3.53 8.11
N GLY A 340 -15.77 3.35 8.33
CA GLY A 340 -15.27 2.45 9.36
C GLY A 340 -15.47 0.98 8.99
N ASP A 341 -15.11 0.62 7.75
CA ASP A 341 -15.23 -0.76 7.29
C ASP A 341 -14.12 -1.14 6.29
N ILE A 342 -13.93 -2.45 6.13
CA ILE A 342 -13.25 -3.03 4.97
C ILE A 342 -14.27 -3.83 4.18
N THR A 343 -14.53 -3.42 2.95
CA THR A 343 -15.40 -4.13 1.99
C THR A 343 -14.61 -5.06 1.09
N VAL A 344 -15.18 -6.22 0.76
CA VAL A 344 -14.52 -7.27 -0.02
C VAL A 344 -15.15 -7.39 -1.42
N PHE A 345 -14.31 -7.45 -2.44
CA PHE A 345 -14.70 -7.60 -3.83
C PHE A 345 -14.00 -8.81 -4.45
N LYS A 346 -14.72 -9.57 -5.28
CA LYS A 346 -14.13 -10.60 -6.12
C LYS A 346 -13.75 -9.99 -7.46
N ILE A 347 -12.51 -10.16 -7.90
CA ILE A 347 -12.04 -9.64 -9.19
C ILE A 347 -12.49 -10.60 -10.29
N ASN A 348 -13.27 -10.08 -11.23
CA ASN A 348 -13.65 -10.82 -12.42
C ASN A 348 -12.44 -10.97 -13.35
N LYS A 349 -11.94 -12.20 -13.50
CA LYS A 349 -10.70 -12.48 -14.26
C LYS A 349 -10.81 -12.16 -15.76
N THR A 350 -12.02 -12.08 -16.30
CA THR A 350 -12.22 -11.87 -17.74
C THR A 350 -12.13 -10.39 -18.12
N ASN A 351 -12.62 -9.49 -17.26
CA ASN A 351 -12.70 -8.05 -17.56
C ASN A 351 -12.04 -7.16 -16.49
N GLY A 352 -11.43 -7.74 -15.45
CA GLY A 352 -10.77 -7.02 -14.36
C GLY A 352 -11.71 -6.32 -13.39
N ILE A 353 -13.02 -6.26 -13.63
CA ILE A 353 -13.95 -5.48 -12.81
C ILE A 353 -14.14 -6.17 -11.43
N PRO A 354 -13.89 -5.48 -10.31
CA PRO A 354 -14.22 -5.99 -8.98
C PRO A 354 -15.73 -5.99 -8.75
N GLU A 355 -16.27 -7.09 -8.24
CA GLU A 355 -17.69 -7.27 -7.91
C GLU A 355 -17.84 -7.43 -6.39
N PHE A 356 -18.72 -6.63 -5.77
CA PHE A 356 -18.92 -6.69 -4.31
C PHE A 356 -19.39 -8.09 -3.89
N SER A 357 -18.70 -8.70 -2.93
CA SER A 357 -18.98 -10.08 -2.52
C SER A 357 -20.15 -10.20 -1.53
N GLY A 358 -20.68 -9.07 -1.05
CA GLY A 358 -21.60 -9.03 0.09
C GLY A 358 -20.89 -9.07 1.45
N LYS A 359 -19.56 -9.21 1.48
CA LYS A 359 -18.78 -9.34 2.71
C LYS A 359 -18.11 -8.02 3.10
N ARG A 360 -18.11 -7.75 4.39
CA ARG A 360 -17.40 -6.62 5.01
C ARG A 360 -17.07 -6.94 6.45
N ILE A 361 -16.12 -6.20 7.01
CA ILE A 361 -15.87 -6.14 8.45
C ILE A 361 -15.90 -4.69 8.90
N GLU A 362 -16.51 -4.42 10.05
CA GLU A 362 -16.44 -3.11 10.70
C GLU A 362 -15.12 -2.97 11.45
N LEU A 363 -14.37 -1.92 11.14
CA LEU A 363 -13.11 -1.57 11.78
C LEU A 363 -13.02 -0.05 11.82
N SER A 364 -12.68 0.55 12.95
CA SER A 364 -12.58 2.01 13.03
C SER A 364 -11.43 2.54 12.17
N SER A 365 -11.77 3.45 11.25
CA SER A 365 -10.84 4.26 10.46
C SER A 365 -9.67 3.49 9.81
N PRO A 366 -9.94 2.43 9.01
CA PRO A 366 -8.90 1.65 8.36
C PRO A 366 -8.34 2.44 7.17
N VAL A 367 -7.01 2.49 7.05
CA VAL A 367 -6.33 3.36 6.06
C VAL A 367 -5.12 2.73 5.39
N CYS A 368 -4.73 1.52 5.78
CA CYS A 368 -3.66 0.76 5.14
C CYS A 368 -3.93 -0.74 5.35
N ILE A 369 -3.77 -1.55 4.30
CA ILE A 369 -3.84 -3.02 4.32
C ILE A 369 -2.48 -3.53 3.83
N ASP A 370 -1.91 -4.53 4.50
CA ASP A 370 -0.75 -5.26 3.99
C ASP A 370 -0.83 -6.75 4.33
N PHE A 371 -0.68 -7.61 3.32
CA PHE A 371 -0.86 -9.05 3.44
C PHE A 371 0.43 -9.74 3.95
N LEU A 372 0.26 -10.63 4.93
CA LEU A 372 1.32 -11.48 5.45
C LEU A 372 1.72 -12.57 4.45
#